data_AF-A0A364MTJ2-F1
#
_entry.id   AF-A0A364MTJ2-F1
#
_cell.length_a   1.000
_cell.length_b   1.000
_cell.length_c   1.000
_cell.angle_alpha   90.00
_cell.angle_beta   90.00
_cell.angle_gamma   90.00
#
_symmetry.space_group_name_H-M   'P 1'
#
loop_
_entity.id
_entity.type
_entity.pdbx_description
1 polymer ?
#
loop_
_entity_poly.entity_id
_entity_poly.type
_entity_poly.pdbx_seq_one_letter_code
_entity_poly.pdbx_strand_id
1 'polypeptide(L)'
;MSSACKAPVATTSANPSPTSPQASRATTCSRWASAWENSQRRVWVKQNGEMPFLYGGNVLKAHVGRWSEDCPEHQGVVVLSMNDTPLGFGVSARSTADARKLDPTGIVTFRQADIGEYLREEDTLFQT
;
A
#
# COMPACT_ATOMS: atom_id res chain seq x y z
N MET A 1 15.83 14.17 -21.14
CA MET A 1 15.18 15.49 -21.13
C MET A 1 13.71 15.27 -20.81
N SER A 2 13.40 14.90 -19.57
CA SER A 2 12.84 15.78 -18.52
C SER A 2 11.53 16.46 -18.96
N SER A 3 10.40 15.80 -18.71
CA SER A 3 9.10 16.44 -18.65
C SER A 3 8.59 16.28 -17.23
N ALA A 4 8.88 17.31 -16.42
CA ALA A 4 8.38 17.45 -15.07
C ALA A 4 6.89 17.84 -15.16
N CYS A 5 6.00 16.98 -14.65
CA CYS A 5 4.68 17.40 -14.20
C CYS A 5 4.89 18.40 -13.06
N LYS A 6 4.90 19.70 -13.39
CA LYS A 6 4.84 20.78 -12.40
C LYS A 6 3.49 20.73 -11.70
N ALA A 7 3.51 20.46 -10.40
CA ALA A 7 2.40 20.76 -9.51
C ALA A 7 2.05 22.26 -9.61
N PRO A 8 0.76 22.64 -9.65
CA PRO A 8 0.38 24.05 -9.61
C PRO A 8 0.69 24.64 -8.23
N VAL A 9 1.29 25.82 -8.26
CA VAL A 9 1.57 26.65 -7.08
C VAL A 9 0.24 27.00 -6.43
N ALA A 10 0.04 26.61 -5.17
CA ALA A 10 -1.14 26.98 -4.41
C ALA A 10 -1.02 28.45 -4.03
N THR A 11 -1.72 29.31 -4.77
CA THR A 11 -1.97 30.71 -4.41
C THR A 11 -2.74 30.73 -3.09
N THR A 12 -2.13 31.34 -2.08
CA THR A 12 -2.79 31.75 -0.84
C THR A 12 -3.96 32.68 -1.16
N SER A 13 -5.19 32.19 -1.07
CA SER A 13 -6.33 33.03 -0.66
C SER A 13 -7.51 32.19 -0.21
N ALA A 14 -8.04 32.57 0.95
CA ALA A 14 -9.31 32.16 1.55
C ALA A 14 -9.31 30.82 2.31
N ASN A 15 -9.16 30.94 3.64
CA ASN A 15 -9.73 29.98 4.59
C ASN A 15 -11.25 29.90 4.37
N PRO A 16 -11.83 28.74 4.02
CA PRO A 16 -13.27 28.57 4.09
C PRO A 16 -13.69 28.32 5.54
N SER A 17 -14.66 29.10 6.02
CA SER A 17 -15.28 28.92 7.33
C SER A 17 -16.01 27.57 7.45
N PRO A 18 -16.01 26.92 8.63
CA PRO A 18 -16.35 25.50 8.76
C PRO A 18 -17.84 25.25 9.08
N THR A 19 -18.77 25.64 8.21
CA THR A 19 -20.22 25.49 8.52
C THR A 19 -21.10 24.83 7.46
N SER A 20 -20.56 24.23 6.39
CA SER A 20 -21.39 23.45 5.46
C SER A 20 -21.20 21.92 5.63
N PRO A 21 -22.28 21.15 5.91
CA PRO A 21 -22.21 19.68 6.09
C PRO A 21 -21.76 18.90 4.85
N GLN A 22 -21.76 19.52 3.67
CA GLN A 22 -21.36 18.89 2.41
C GLN A 22 -19.86 19.06 2.10
N ALA A 23 -19.19 20.08 2.65
CA ALA A 23 -17.74 20.26 2.48
C ALA A 23 -16.92 19.23 3.29
N SER A 24 -17.44 18.78 4.44
CA SER A 24 -16.74 17.81 5.31
C SER A 24 -16.57 16.43 4.68
N ARG A 25 -17.41 16.03 3.72
CA ARG A 25 -17.33 14.70 3.07
C ARG A 25 -16.23 14.63 2.00
N ALA A 26 -16.05 15.70 1.23
CA ALA A 26 -14.98 15.79 0.22
C ALA A 26 -13.59 16.00 0.86
N THR A 27 -13.52 16.76 1.96
CA THR A 27 -12.28 16.88 2.74
C THR A 27 -11.93 15.59 3.47
N THR A 28 -12.91 14.78 3.90
CA THR A 28 -12.62 13.46 4.51
C THR A 28 -12.04 12.49 3.50
N CYS A 29 -12.58 12.37 2.28
CA CYS A 29 -12.05 11.44 1.27
C CYS A 29 -10.65 11.84 0.79
N SER A 30 -10.40 13.12 0.51
CA SER A 30 -9.07 13.62 0.13
C SER A 30 -8.06 13.57 1.29
N ARG A 31 -8.49 13.80 2.53
CA ARG A 31 -7.64 13.67 3.74
C ARG A 31 -7.34 12.22 4.09
N TRP A 32 -8.29 11.30 3.87
CA TRP A 32 -8.04 9.86 3.90
C TRP A 32 -7.12 9.45 2.76
N ALA A 33 -7.21 10.12 1.61
CA ALA A 33 -6.34 9.86 0.49
C ALA A 33 -4.86 10.18 0.81
N SER A 34 -4.66 11.38 1.34
CA SER A 34 -3.36 11.83 1.85
C SER A 34 -2.89 11.04 3.08
N ALA A 35 -3.79 10.38 3.82
CA ALA A 35 -3.42 9.52 4.95
C ALA A 35 -2.86 8.17 4.51
N TRP A 36 -3.42 7.54 3.46
CA TRP A 36 -2.83 6.34 2.89
C TRP A 36 -1.55 6.64 2.10
N GLU A 37 -1.46 7.82 1.49
CA GLU A 37 -0.24 8.29 0.82
C GLU A 37 0.91 8.55 1.80
N ASN A 38 0.57 8.93 3.05
CA ASN A 38 1.48 9.01 4.20
C ASN A 38 1.59 7.71 5.01
N SER A 39 1.16 6.57 4.48
CA SER A 39 1.44 5.29 5.12
C SER A 39 2.96 5.11 5.21
N GLN A 40 3.49 5.23 6.43
CA GLN A 40 4.94 5.21 6.70
C GLN A 40 5.61 3.90 6.25
N ARG A 41 4.83 2.83 6.03
CA ARG A 41 5.32 1.46 5.87
C ARG A 41 4.69 0.81 4.64
N ARG A 42 5.42 0.91 3.54
CA ARG A 42 5.03 0.42 2.21
C ARG A 42 6.07 -0.57 1.70
N VAL A 43 5.58 -1.62 1.04
CA VAL A 43 6.40 -2.64 0.40
C VAL A 43 5.97 -2.71 -1.07
N TRP A 44 6.93 -2.49 -1.97
CA TRP A 44 6.71 -2.63 -3.40
C TRP A 44 7.16 -4.01 -3.85
N VAL A 45 6.26 -4.73 -4.51
CA VAL A 45 6.48 -6.08 -5.03
C VAL A 45 6.78 -6.01 -6.52
N LYS A 46 7.82 -6.74 -6.95
CA LYS A 46 8.15 -6.90 -8.37
C LYS A 46 7.07 -7.73 -9.06
N GLN A 47 6.93 -7.57 -10.37
CA GLN A 47 5.96 -8.30 -11.17
C GLN A 47 6.03 -9.84 -11.02
N ASN A 48 7.23 -10.39 -10.84
CA ASN A 48 7.44 -11.82 -10.57
C ASN A 48 6.78 -12.32 -9.27
N GLY A 49 6.50 -11.42 -8.32
CA GLY A 49 5.92 -11.72 -7.02
C GLY A 49 4.47 -11.27 -6.84
N GLU A 50 3.90 -10.58 -7.82
CA GLU A 50 2.50 -10.12 -7.76
C GLU A 50 1.54 -11.31 -7.81
N MET A 51 1.76 -12.23 -8.75
CA MET A 51 0.93 -13.43 -8.90
C MET A 51 0.97 -14.29 -7.63
N PRO A 52 2.15 -14.70 -7.08
CA PRO A 52 2.20 -15.43 -5.82
C PRO A 52 1.44 -14.76 -4.67
N PHE A 53 1.50 -13.42 -4.55
CA PHE A 53 0.80 -12.67 -3.52
C PHE A 53 -0.73 -12.70 -3.70
N LEU A 54 -1.22 -12.47 -4.92
CA LEU A 54 -2.65 -12.52 -5.25
C LEU A 54 -3.24 -13.93 -5.18
N TYR A 55 -2.42 -14.97 -5.33
CA TYR A 55 -2.80 -16.37 -5.08
C TYR A 55 -2.68 -16.77 -3.61
N GLY A 56 -2.46 -15.80 -2.74
CA GLY A 56 -2.51 -16.02 -1.31
C GLY A 56 -1.20 -16.50 -0.68
N GLY A 57 -0.10 -16.45 -1.43
CA GLY A 57 1.26 -16.67 -0.95
C GLY A 57 1.82 -15.47 -0.18
N ASN A 58 2.79 -15.75 0.69
CA ASN A 58 3.52 -14.72 1.43
C ASN A 58 4.54 -14.01 0.53
N VAL A 59 4.90 -12.77 0.88
CA VAL A 59 5.93 -12.04 0.14
C VAL A 59 7.30 -12.51 0.60
N LEU A 60 8.03 -13.10 -0.34
CA LEU A 60 9.43 -13.50 -0.15
C LEU A 60 10.38 -12.36 -0.47
N LYS A 61 11.60 -12.44 0.06
CA LYS A 61 12.62 -11.41 -0.18
C LYS A 61 12.96 -11.26 -1.67
N ALA A 62 12.97 -12.35 -2.43
CA ALA A 62 13.20 -12.33 -3.88
C ALA A 62 12.19 -11.43 -4.64
N HIS A 63 10.97 -11.32 -4.12
CA HIS A 63 9.86 -10.60 -4.73
C HIS A 63 9.81 -9.12 -4.34
N VAL A 64 10.55 -8.70 -3.31
CA VAL A 64 10.61 -7.31 -2.88
C VAL A 64 11.42 -6.47 -3.88
N GLY A 65 10.84 -5.38 -4.36
CA GLY A 65 11.49 -4.38 -5.20
C GLY A 65 12.02 -3.21 -4.39
N ARG A 66 11.10 -2.47 -3.75
CA ARG A 66 11.42 -1.33 -2.87
C ARG A 66 10.75 -1.55 -1.51
N TRP A 67 11.34 -0.97 -0.47
CA TRP A 67 10.87 -1.15 0.89
C TRP A 67 11.13 0.13 1.69
N SER A 68 10.18 0.55 2.53
CA SER A 68 10.30 1.75 3.39
C SER A 68 11.29 1.56 4.53
N GLU A 69 12.16 2.54 4.80
CA GLU A 69 13.34 2.36 5.67
C GLU A 69 13.02 2.16 7.17
N ASP A 70 11.80 2.50 7.62
CA ASP A 70 11.40 2.49 9.04
C ASP A 70 10.26 1.49 9.36
N CYS A 71 10.40 0.22 8.95
CA CYS A 71 9.47 -0.85 9.33
C CYS A 71 10.05 -1.71 10.48
N PRO A 72 9.48 -1.63 11.69
CA PRO A 72 9.73 -2.61 12.75
C PRO A 72 9.19 -3.99 12.37
N GLU A 73 9.57 -5.00 13.13
CA GLU A 73 8.95 -6.34 13.04
C GLU A 73 7.49 -6.30 13.49
N HIS A 74 6.68 -7.18 12.91
CA HIS A 74 5.27 -7.40 13.25
C HIS A 74 4.38 -6.16 13.15
N GLN A 75 4.67 -5.28 12.19
CA GLN A 75 3.86 -4.11 11.92
C GLN A 75 3.04 -4.26 10.66
N GLY A 76 1.86 -3.64 10.65
CA GLY A 76 1.02 -3.54 9.47
C GLY A 76 1.75 -2.78 8.35
N VAL A 77 1.77 -3.38 7.17
CA VAL A 77 2.36 -2.83 5.95
C VAL A 77 1.36 -2.90 4.80
N VAL A 78 1.43 -1.90 3.92
CA VAL A 78 0.67 -1.89 2.67
C VAL A 78 1.53 -2.47 1.57
N VAL A 79 0.99 -3.44 0.84
CA VAL A 79 1.65 -4.09 -0.28
C VAL A 79 1.19 -3.43 -1.58
N LEU A 80 2.15 -2.92 -2.34
CA LEU A 80 1.97 -2.19 -3.59
C LEU A 80 2.67 -2.92 -4.72
N SER A 81 2.15 -2.80 -5.93
CA SER A 81 2.87 -3.10 -7.17
C SER A 81 3.96 -2.05 -7.41
N MET A 82 4.93 -2.35 -8.28
CA MET A 82 5.90 -1.36 -8.78
C MET A 82 5.24 -0.16 -9.48
N ASN A 83 3.98 -0.29 -9.90
CA ASN A 83 3.20 0.78 -10.52
C ASN A 83 2.39 1.61 -9.49
N ASP A 84 2.70 1.48 -8.20
CA ASP A 84 2.00 2.13 -7.08
C ASP A 84 0.51 1.71 -6.94
N THR A 85 0.09 0.65 -7.62
CA THR A 85 -1.24 0.04 -7.43
C THR A 85 -1.27 -0.72 -6.10
N PRO A 86 -2.22 -0.43 -5.18
CA PRO A 86 -2.38 -1.23 -3.96
C PRO A 86 -2.81 -2.65 -4.34
N LEU A 87 -2.10 -3.65 -3.80
CA LEU A 87 -2.40 -5.07 -4.01
C LEU A 87 -3.09 -5.70 -2.79
N GLY A 88 -2.79 -5.18 -1.59
CA GLY A 88 -3.34 -5.69 -0.35
C GLY A 88 -2.62 -5.21 0.90
N PHE A 89 -2.91 -5.90 2.01
CA PHE A 89 -2.35 -5.64 3.33
C PHE A 89 -1.56 -6.84 3.82
N GLY A 90 -0.50 -6.55 4.57
CA GLY A 90 0.31 -7.57 5.21
C GLY A 90 0.89 -7.10 6.54
N VAL A 91 1.60 -8.01 7.20
CA VAL A 91 2.36 -7.75 8.43
C VAL A 91 3.82 -8.03 8.16
N SER A 92 4.73 -7.14 8.55
CA SER A 92 6.16 -7.37 8.41
C SER A 92 6.60 -8.56 9.28
N ALA A 93 7.25 -9.54 8.66
CA ALA A 93 7.83 -10.67 9.38
C ALA A 93 9.20 -10.32 9.99
N ARG A 94 9.90 -9.35 9.39
CA ARG A 94 11.26 -8.95 9.72
C ARG A 94 11.44 -7.44 9.64
N SER A 95 12.45 -6.94 10.34
CA SER A 95 12.83 -5.53 10.31
C SER A 95 13.48 -5.18 8.97
N THR A 96 13.55 -3.90 8.63
CA THR A 96 14.23 -3.43 7.41
C THR A 96 15.70 -3.84 7.37
N ALA A 97 16.37 -3.81 8.52
CA ALA A 97 17.77 -4.20 8.65
C ALA A 97 17.96 -5.71 8.46
N ASP A 98 17.06 -6.52 9.01
CA ASP A 98 17.16 -7.99 8.95
C ASP A 98 16.70 -8.52 7.59
N ALA A 99 15.72 -7.88 6.97
CA ALA A 99 15.27 -8.18 5.61
C ALA A 99 16.35 -7.96 4.55
N ARG A 100 17.44 -7.22 4.83
CA ARG A 100 18.59 -7.07 3.91
C ARG A 100 19.56 -8.26 3.99
N LYS A 101 19.61 -8.94 5.13
CA LYS A 101 20.52 -10.07 5.38
C LYS A 101 19.85 -11.43 5.14
N LEU A 102 18.54 -11.44 4.97
CA LEU A 102 17.73 -12.63 4.80
C LEU A 102 17.98 -13.31 3.46
N ASP A 103 17.87 -14.64 3.45
CA ASP A 103 17.88 -15.43 2.21
C ASP A 103 16.74 -15.02 1.26
N PRO A 104 16.93 -15.17 -0.05
CA PRO A 104 15.92 -14.80 -1.05
C PRO A 104 14.60 -15.57 -0.89
N THR A 105 14.64 -16.75 -0.28
CA THR A 105 13.48 -17.59 0.06
C THR A 105 12.84 -17.24 1.40
N GLY A 106 13.45 -16.34 2.17
CA GLY A 106 12.93 -15.89 3.45
C GLY A 106 11.67 -15.05 3.30
N ILE A 107 10.71 -15.27 4.20
CA ILE A 107 9.45 -14.51 4.26
C ILE A 107 9.75 -13.15 4.88
N VAL A 108 9.32 -12.08 4.21
CA VAL A 108 9.51 -10.70 4.68
C VAL A 108 8.19 -10.05 5.06
N THR A 109 7.08 -10.44 4.42
CA THR A 109 5.74 -9.95 4.77
C THR A 109 4.76 -11.11 4.77
N PHE A 110 4.06 -11.27 5.89
CA PHE A 110 2.91 -12.15 6.01
C PHE A 110 1.71 -11.51 5.31
N ARG A 111 1.08 -12.26 4.41
CA ARG A 111 -0.16 -11.83 3.76
C ARG A 111 -1.28 -11.79 4.81
N GLN A 112 -2.12 -10.76 4.80
CA GLN A 112 -3.32 -10.67 5.64
C GLN A 112 -4.57 -10.54 4.80
N ALA A 113 -4.55 -9.67 3.80
CA ALA A 113 -5.65 -9.49 2.85
C ALA A 113 -5.06 -9.13 1.48
N ASP A 114 -5.63 -9.67 0.42
CA ASP A 114 -5.23 -9.39 -0.96
C ASP A 114 -6.46 -9.16 -1.83
N ILE A 115 -6.31 -8.34 -2.88
CA ILE A 115 -7.41 -8.02 -3.80
C ILE A 115 -7.86 -9.24 -4.61
N GLY A 116 -7.04 -10.28 -4.70
CA GLY A 116 -7.38 -11.53 -5.36
C GLY A 116 -8.55 -12.27 -4.70
N GLU A 117 -8.82 -12.00 -3.42
CA GLU A 117 -10.00 -12.51 -2.69
C GLU A 117 -11.31 -12.01 -3.31
N TYR A 118 -11.37 -10.76 -3.75
CA TYR A 118 -12.55 -10.18 -4.40
C TYR A 118 -12.93 -10.88 -5.72
N LEU A 119 -11.94 -11.38 -6.47
CA LEU A 119 -12.15 -12.12 -7.73
C LEU A 119 -12.40 -13.62 -7.52
N ARG A 120 -12.29 -14.12 -6.28
CA ARG A 120 -12.53 -15.54 -5.95
C ARG A 120 -13.84 -15.76 -5.22
N GLU A 121 -14.33 -14.76 -4.50
CA GLU A 121 -15.55 -14.85 -3.69
C GLU A 121 -16.82 -14.38 -4.43
N GLU A 122 -16.77 -14.23 -5.75
CA GLU A 122 -17.93 -13.85 -6.57
C GLU A 122 -19.14 -14.80 -6.38
N ASP A 123 -18.88 -16.09 -6.09
CA ASP A 123 -19.90 -17.13 -5.94
C ASP A 123 -20.50 -17.24 -4.53
N THR A 124 -19.81 -16.77 -3.48
CA THR A 124 -20.25 -16.93 -2.07
C THR A 124 -20.73 -15.64 -1.41
N LEU A 125 -20.44 -14.47 -1.98
CA LEU A 125 -20.81 -13.17 -1.41
C LEU A 125 -22.29 -12.76 -1.61
N PHE A 126 -23.03 -13.45 -2.48
CA PHE A 126 -24.45 -13.13 -2.77
C PHE A 126 -25.45 -14.24 -2.43
N GLN A 127 -25.03 -15.36 -1.83
CA GLN A 127 -25.95 -16.38 -1.31
C GLN A 127 -26.34 -16.05 0.14
N THR A 128 -27.33 -15.19 0.32
CA THR A 128 -28.14 -15.09 1.56
C THR A 128 -29.59 -15.30 1.21
#